data_AF-B1VPK3-F1
#
_entry.id   AF-B1VPK3-F1
#
_cell.length_a   1.000
_cell.length_b   1.000
_cell.length_c   1.000
_cell.angle_alpha   90.00
_cell.angle_beta   90.00
_cell.angle_gamma   90.00
#
_symmetry.space_group_name_H-M   'P 1'
#
loop_
_entity.id
_entity.type
_entity.pdbx_description
1 polymer ?
#
loop_
_entity_poly.entity_id
_entity_poly.type
_entity_poly.pdbx_seq_one_letter_code
_entity_poly.pdbx_strand_id
1 'polypeptide(L)' 'MELAWKWGTATARQCLVHRLGVVGGTTVDHDGLSGLGTLRTDMRRRVRARWPGLRPVPAQRP' A
#
# COMPACT_ATOMS: atom_id res chain seq x y z
N MET A 1 -5.81 -22.09 0.75
CA MET A 1 -6.66 -20.93 0.39
C MET A 1 -6.65 -19.96 1.57
N GLU A 2 -5.85 -18.89 1.52
CA GLU A 2 -5.77 -17.91 2.62
C GLU A 2 -6.99 -16.97 2.56
N LEU A 3 -7.87 -17.03 3.56
CA LEU A 3 -9.04 -16.15 3.69
C LEU A 3 -8.58 -14.71 3.97
N ALA A 4 -8.58 -13.87 2.94
CA ALA A 4 -8.27 -12.46 3.10
C ALA A 4 -9.43 -11.74 3.83
N TRP A 5 -9.17 -11.22 5.04
CA TRP A 5 -10.10 -10.36 5.77
C TRP A 5 -10.44 -9.11 4.93
N LYS A 6 -11.74 -8.82 4.73
CA LYS A 6 -12.27 -7.73 3.90
C LYS A 6 -12.90 -6.64 4.76
N TRP A 7 -12.50 -5.38 4.57
CA TRP A 7 -13.26 -4.21 5.06
C TRP A 7 -14.21 -3.76 3.93
N GLY A 8 -15.27 -4.52 3.70
CA GLY A 8 -16.25 -4.25 2.63
C GLY A 8 -15.75 -4.61 1.23
N THR A 9 -14.96 -3.74 0.60
CA THR A 9 -14.51 -3.87 -0.81
C THR A 9 -13.00 -4.05 -0.99
N ALA A 10 -12.22 -3.90 0.08
CA ALA A 10 -10.77 -4.05 0.07
C ALA A 10 -10.32 -5.13 1.06
N THR A 11 -9.35 -5.94 0.64
CA THR A 11 -8.65 -6.90 1.51
C THR A 11 -7.61 -6.19 2.38
N ALA A 12 -7.27 -6.78 3.52
CA ALA A 12 -6.21 -6.27 4.40
C ALA A 12 -4.88 -6.00 3.65
N ARG A 13 -4.51 -6.90 2.72
CA ARG A 13 -3.30 -6.75 1.88
C ARG A 13 -3.39 -5.53 0.96
N GLN A 14 -4.55 -5.30 0.35
CA GLN A 14 -4.79 -4.13 -0.50
C GLN A 14 -4.73 -2.83 0.31
N CYS A 15 -5.35 -2.81 1.50
CA CYS A 15 -5.25 -1.69 2.43
C CYS A 15 -3.81 -1.36 2.80
N LEU A 16 -2.98 -2.39 3.07
CA LEU A 16 -1.56 -2.21 3.36
C LEU A 16 -0.82 -1.56 2.19
N VAL A 17 -0.95 -2.10 0.97
CA VAL A 17 -0.29 -1.56 -0.22
C VAL A 17 -0.73 -0.13 -0.52
N HIS A 18 -2.02 0.16 -0.34
CA HIS A 18 -2.55 1.50 -0.53
C HIS A 18 -1.98 2.48 0.49
N ARG A 19 -1.99 2.15 1.79
CA ARG A 19 -1.43 3.02 2.84
C ARG A 19 0.06 3.27 2.67
N LEU A 20 0.84 2.25 2.29
CA LEU A 20 2.26 2.43 1.98
C LEU A 20 2.46 3.40 0.80
N GLY A 21 1.59 3.33 -0.21
CA GLY A 21 1.60 4.23 -1.36
C GLY A 21 1.23 5.67 -1.00
N VAL A 22 0.13 5.86 -0.25
CA VAL A 22 -0.32 7.19 0.20
C VAL A 22 0.78 7.88 0.98
N VAL A 23 1.29 7.23 2.04
CA VAL A 23 2.23 7.92 2.90
C VAL A 23 3.62 8.03 2.27
N GLY A 24 4.02 7.09 1.40
CA GLY A 24 5.23 7.27 0.58
C GLY A 24 5.13 8.48 -0.36
N GLY A 25 3.94 8.78 -0.88
CA GLY A 25 3.67 9.99 -1.67
C GLY A 25 3.67 11.26 -0.83
N THR A 26 3.05 11.24 0.35
CA THR A 26 3.01 12.40 1.26
C THR A 26 4.39 12.85 1.71
N THR A 27 5.37 11.94 1.77
CA THR A 27 6.76 12.26 2.17
C THR A 27 7.61 12.86 1.06
N VAL A 28 7.14 12.91 -0.19
CA VAL A 28 7.94 13.41 -1.33
C VAL A 28 8.26 14.90 -1.20
N ASP A 29 7.33 15.70 -0.68
CA ASP A 29 7.47 17.15 -0.54
C ASP A 29 8.01 17.58 0.83
N HIS A 30 8.49 16.62 1.64
CA HIS A 30 8.99 16.88 2.99
C HIS A 30 10.41 16.33 3.14
N ASP A 31 11.42 17.19 2.96
CA ASP A 31 12.84 16.82 3.03
C ASP A 31 13.22 16.12 4.34
N GLY A 32 12.60 16.50 5.46
CA GLY A 32 12.78 15.84 6.76
C GLY A 32 12.22 14.41 6.84
N LEU A 33 11.46 13.97 5.85
CA LEU A 33 10.79 12.66 5.80
C LEU A 33 11.25 11.80 4.61
N SER A 34 12.26 12.22 3.85
CA SER A 34 12.79 11.49 2.68
C SER A 34 13.19 10.04 2.98
N GLY A 35 13.76 9.79 4.18
CA GLY A 35 14.08 8.42 4.62
C GLY A 35 12.83 7.55 4.83
N LEU A 36 11.76 8.14 5.37
CA LEU A 36 10.48 7.45 5.56
C LEU A 36 9.78 7.16 4.24
N GLY A 37 9.88 8.08 3.27
CA GLY A 37 9.37 7.88 1.92
C GLY A 37 10.08 6.75 1.18
N THR A 38 11.41 6.68 1.33
CA THR A 38 12.22 5.59 0.78
C THR A 38 11.84 4.25 1.40
N LEU A 39 11.75 4.18 2.73
CA LEU A 39 11.36 2.97 3.46
C LEU A 39 9.97 2.46 3.00
N ARG A 40 8.98 3.34 2.95
CA ARG A 40 7.61 2.95 2.52
C ARG A 40 7.56 2.52 1.08
N THR A 41 8.31 3.17 0.20
CA THR A 41 8.42 2.80 -1.21
C THR A 41 9.03 1.40 -1.37
N ASP A 42 10.09 1.10 -0.62
CA ASP A 42 10.74 -0.22 -0.65
C ASP A 42 9.82 -1.32 -0.07
N MET A 43 9.19 -1.06 1.07
CA MET A 43 8.20 -1.98 1.65
C MET A 43 7.05 -2.26 0.67
N ARG A 44 6.54 -1.23 -0.03
CA ARG A 44 5.51 -1.40 -1.05
C ARG A 44 5.97 -2.29 -2.20
N ARG A 45 7.22 -2.15 -2.66
CA ARG A 45 7.80 -3.01 -3.70
C ARG A 45 7.89 -4.46 -3.24
N ARG A 46 8.43 -4.72 -2.03
CA ARG A 46 8.55 -6.08 -1.48
C ARG A 46 7.18 -6.76 -1.29
N VAL A 47 6.21 -6.01 -0.77
CA VAL A 47 4.83 -6.49 -0.58
C VAL A 47 4.18 -6.85 -1.93
N ARG A 48 4.39 -6.03 -2.97
CA ARG A 48 3.91 -6.34 -4.32
C ARG A 48 4.62 -7.54 -4.96
N ALA A 49 5.93 -7.66 -4.77
CA ALA A 49 6.69 -8.82 -5.24
C ALA A 49 6.23 -10.12 -4.57
N ARG A 50 5.88 -10.06 -3.29
CA ARG A 50 5.34 -11.22 -2.53
C ARG A 50 3.94 -11.62 -2.99
N TRP A 51 3.12 -10.67 -3.44
CA TRP A 51 1.73 -10.87 -3.87
C TRP A 51 1.47 -10.23 -5.25
N PRO A 52 1.95 -10.84 -6.36
CA PRO A 52 1.85 -10.25 -7.69
C PRO A 52 0.41 -10.10 -8.20
N GLY A 53 -0.52 -10.95 -7.73
CA GLY A 53 -1.95 -10.88 -8.09
C GLY A 53 -2.75 -9.80 -7.35
N LEU A 54 -2.11 -8.96 -6.54
CA LEU A 54 -2.81 -7.98 -5.71
C LEU A 54 -3.29 -6.78 -6.54
N ARG A 55 -4.58 -6.75 -6.86
CA ARG A 55 -5.22 -5.63 -7.58
C ARG A 55 -5.27 -4.38 -6.70
N PRO A 56 -5.18 -3.16 -7.28
CA PRO A 56 -5.29 -1.92 -6.52
C PRO A 56 -6.64 -1.82 -5.78
N VAL A 57 -6.66 -1.08 -4.66
CA VAL A 57 -7.90 -0.73 -3.97
C VAL A 57 -8.78 0.09 -4.92
N PRO A 58 -10.08 -0.19 -5.05
CA PRO A 58 -10.99 0.64 -5.82
C PRO A 58 -10.97 2.07 -5.28
N ALA A 59 -10.78 3.06 -6.15
CA ALA A 59 -10.68 4.47 -5.76
C ALA A 59 -12.01 5.04 -5.23
N GLN A 60 -13.13 4.41 -5.58
CA GLN A 60 -14.47 4.79 -5.13
C GLN A 60 -15.09 3.65 -4.33
N ARG A 61 -15.74 4.02 -3.22
CA ARG A 61 -16.65 3.15 -2.50
C ARG A 61 -17.94 3.01 -3.33
N PRO A 62 -18.50 1.81 -3.50
CA PRO A 62 -19.81 1.65 -4.13
C PRO A 62 -20.89 2.37 -3.32
#